data_AF-A0A7X8L3G2-F1
#
_entry.id   AF-A0A7X8L3G2-F1
#
_cell.length_a   1.000
_cell.length_b   1.000
_cell.length_c   1.000
_cell.angle_alpha   90.00
_cell.angle_beta   90.00
_cell.angle_gamma   90.00
#
_symmetry.space_group_name_H-M   'P 1'
#
loop_
_entity.id
_entity.type
_entity.pdbx_description
1 polymer ?
#
loop_
_entity_poly.entity_id
_entity_poly.type
_entity_poly.pdbx_seq_one_letter_code
_entity_poly.pdbx_strand_id
1 'polypeptide(L)'
;MSDEEVLSYVHSGCKRGMEHLIEKYKPLVRAKARSYFLVGADREDIVQEGMIGLFKAVRDYKDDKRIPFKVFAEICITRQIITAVKTATRQKHMPLNSYVSLNRRIFDEDSDKSLIELVQEESIVDPEELFINKEEYTVIESMVIELLSPFEREVLKKYLVGINYHDIAKQLNKPVKSVDNALQRLKKKIEKSVQEIKAEDID
;
A
#
# COMPACT_ATOMS: atom_id res chain seq x y z
N MET A 1 -28.87 -32.35 -6.04
CA MET A 1 -27.50 -32.86 -6.15
C MET A 1 -26.63 -32.04 -5.22
N SER A 2 -25.98 -32.69 -4.26
CA SER A 2 -25.08 -32.03 -3.30
C SER A 2 -23.74 -31.67 -3.95
N ASP A 3 -22.94 -30.83 -3.31
CA ASP A 3 -21.62 -30.49 -3.82
C ASP A 3 -20.67 -31.69 -3.77
N GLU A 4 -20.81 -32.51 -2.73
CA GLU A 4 -20.07 -33.74 -2.50
C GLU A 4 -20.35 -34.79 -3.59
N GLU A 5 -21.60 -34.91 -4.02
CA GLU A 5 -21.98 -35.76 -5.15
C GLU A 5 -21.30 -35.29 -6.44
N VAL A 6 -21.32 -33.98 -6.74
CA VAL A 6 -20.68 -33.42 -7.93
C VAL A 6 -19.16 -33.64 -7.90
N LEU A 7 -18.53 -33.49 -6.73
CA LEU A 7 -17.08 -33.71 -6.54
C LEU A 7 -16.66 -35.14 -6.85
N SER A 8 -17.49 -36.14 -6.53
CA SER A 8 -17.21 -37.55 -6.87
C SER A 8 -17.07 -37.76 -8.40
N TYR A 9 -17.93 -37.09 -9.18
CA TYR A 9 -17.86 -37.12 -10.65
C TYR A 9 -16.64 -36.34 -11.16
N VAL A 10 -16.29 -35.22 -10.52
CA VAL A 10 -15.10 -34.44 -10.89
C VAL A 10 -13.83 -35.26 -10.71
N HIS A 11 -13.68 -35.99 -9.60
CA HIS A 11 -12.55 -36.89 -9.40
C HIS A 11 -12.50 -38.05 -10.40
N SER A 12 -13.65 -38.41 -10.98
CA SER A 12 -13.75 -39.37 -12.08
C SER A 12 -13.44 -38.77 -13.46
N GLY A 13 -13.02 -37.50 -13.53
CA GLY A 13 -12.64 -36.79 -14.75
C GLY A 13 -13.78 -36.00 -15.43
N CYS A 14 -14.95 -35.85 -14.78
CA CYS A 14 -16.07 -35.12 -15.36
C CYS A 14 -15.83 -33.60 -15.37
N LYS A 15 -15.46 -33.05 -16.53
CA LYS A 15 -15.25 -31.61 -16.74
C LYS A 15 -16.50 -30.77 -16.46
N ARG A 16 -17.69 -31.27 -16.80
CA ARG A 16 -18.97 -30.54 -16.57
C ARG A 16 -19.25 -30.36 -15.08
N GLY A 17 -18.86 -31.33 -14.24
CA GLY A 17 -18.99 -31.19 -12.78
C GLY A 17 -18.08 -30.09 -12.24
N MET A 18 -16.87 -29.96 -12.79
CA MET A 18 -15.92 -28.92 -12.43
C MET A 18 -16.49 -27.55 -12.77
N GLU A 19 -16.92 -27.35 -14.02
CA GLU A 19 -17.54 -26.10 -14.48
C GLU A 19 -18.75 -25.70 -13.63
N HIS A 20 -19.59 -26.67 -13.28
CA HIS A 20 -20.75 -26.43 -12.42
C HIS A 20 -20.35 -25.89 -11.05
N LEU A 21 -19.37 -26.50 -10.38
CA LEU A 21 -18.88 -26.04 -9.07
C LEU A 21 -18.18 -24.68 -9.17
N ILE A 22 -17.39 -24.48 -10.21
CA ILE A 22 -16.71 -23.20 -10.45
C ILE A 22 -17.73 -22.06 -10.58
N GLU A 23 -18.76 -22.20 -11.40
CA GLU A 23 -19.77 -21.15 -11.58
C GLU A 23 -20.67 -20.99 -10.34
N LYS A 24 -21.00 -22.07 -9.64
CA LYS A 24 -21.77 -22.02 -8.38
C LYS A 24 -21.05 -21.19 -7.31
N TYR A 25 -19.73 -21.32 -7.20
CA TYR A 25 -18.93 -20.67 -6.16
C TYR A 25 -18.24 -19.36 -6.59
N LYS A 26 -18.34 -18.97 -7.85
CA LYS A 26 -17.83 -17.69 -8.36
C LYS A 26 -18.33 -16.45 -7.59
N PRO A 27 -19.61 -16.36 -7.15
CA PRO A 27 -20.04 -15.24 -6.30
C PRO A 27 -19.33 -15.18 -4.95
N LEU A 28 -18.98 -16.33 -4.37
CA LEU A 28 -18.20 -16.41 -3.12
C LEU A 28 -16.78 -15.87 -3.35
N VAL A 29 -16.15 -16.24 -4.46
CA VAL A 29 -14.82 -15.72 -4.85
C VAL A 29 -14.86 -14.21 -4.96
N ARG A 30 -15.82 -13.67 -5.73
CA ARG A 30 -16.02 -12.21 -5.86
C ARG A 30 -16.23 -11.55 -4.49
N ALA A 31 -17.02 -12.17 -3.62
CA ALA A 31 -17.29 -11.63 -2.29
C ALA A 31 -16.03 -11.54 -1.43
N LYS A 32 -15.17 -12.56 -1.47
CA LYS A 32 -13.90 -12.56 -0.74
C LYS A 32 -12.87 -11.62 -1.34
N ALA A 33 -12.78 -11.57 -2.67
CA ALA A 33 -11.85 -10.70 -3.39
C ALA A 33 -12.05 -9.20 -3.06
N ARG A 34 -13.29 -8.76 -2.80
CA ARG A 34 -13.59 -7.34 -2.48
C ARG A 34 -12.82 -6.79 -1.28
N SER A 35 -12.42 -7.64 -0.33
CA SER A 35 -11.71 -7.23 0.88
C SER A 35 -10.20 -7.11 0.68
N TYR A 36 -9.68 -7.43 -0.51
CA TYR A 36 -8.26 -7.39 -0.81
C TYR A 36 -7.99 -6.35 -1.91
N PHE A 37 -6.80 -5.76 -1.85
CA PHE A 37 -6.32 -4.81 -2.83
C PHE A 37 -4.89 -5.16 -3.20
N LEU A 38 -4.57 -5.08 -4.48
CA LEU A 38 -3.28 -5.38 -5.05
C LEU A 38 -2.78 -4.11 -5.75
N VAL A 39 -1.70 -3.52 -5.22
CA VAL A 39 -1.16 -2.26 -5.75
C VAL A 39 -0.65 -2.52 -7.17
N GLY A 40 -1.13 -1.74 -8.15
CA GLY A 40 -0.75 -1.85 -9.56
C GLY A 40 -1.48 -2.95 -10.35
N ALA A 41 -2.54 -3.54 -9.79
CA ALA A 41 -3.35 -4.55 -10.45
C ALA A 41 -4.85 -4.25 -10.31
N ASP A 42 -5.64 -4.77 -11.24
CA ASP A 42 -7.08 -4.57 -11.26
C ASP A 42 -7.79 -5.50 -10.26
N ARG A 43 -9.03 -5.14 -9.91
CA ARG A 43 -9.87 -6.01 -9.07
C ARG A 43 -10.10 -7.39 -9.70
N GLU A 44 -10.13 -7.45 -11.03
CA GLU A 44 -10.27 -8.71 -11.74
C GLU A 44 -9.07 -9.64 -11.53
N ASP A 45 -7.85 -9.11 -11.33
CA ASP A 45 -6.66 -9.94 -11.04
C ASP A 45 -6.80 -10.66 -9.70
N ILE A 46 -7.35 -9.98 -8.69
CA ILE A 46 -7.63 -10.56 -7.38
C ILE A 46 -8.72 -11.63 -7.49
N VAL A 47 -9.75 -11.39 -8.30
CA VAL A 47 -10.80 -12.38 -8.57
C VAL A 47 -10.19 -13.61 -9.23
N GLN A 48 -9.31 -13.45 -10.21
CA GLN A 48 -8.65 -14.56 -10.89
C GLN A 48 -7.80 -15.40 -9.93
N GLU A 49 -7.03 -14.77 -9.04
CA GLU A 49 -6.31 -15.48 -7.98
C GLU A 49 -7.25 -16.25 -7.05
N GLY A 50 -8.39 -15.66 -6.69
CA GLY A 50 -9.43 -16.36 -5.96
C GLY A 50 -10.02 -17.55 -6.72
N MET A 51 -10.22 -17.43 -8.04
CA MET A 51 -10.70 -18.51 -8.90
C MET A 51 -9.69 -19.67 -8.98
N ILE A 52 -8.38 -19.37 -9.02
CA ILE A 52 -7.32 -20.38 -8.93
C ILE A 52 -7.40 -21.12 -7.59
N GLY A 53 -7.68 -20.41 -6.50
CA GLY A 53 -7.89 -21.01 -5.18
C GLY A 53 -9.09 -21.96 -5.13
N LEU A 54 -10.21 -21.55 -5.75
CA LEU A 54 -11.40 -22.37 -5.90
C LEU A 54 -11.14 -23.60 -6.77
N PHE A 55 -10.44 -23.46 -7.89
CA PHE A 55 -10.06 -24.56 -8.76
C PHE A 55 -9.26 -25.63 -8.01
N LYS A 56 -8.25 -25.21 -7.25
CA LYS A 56 -7.46 -26.10 -6.39
C LYS A 56 -8.33 -26.76 -5.33
N ALA A 57 -9.28 -26.02 -4.73
CA ALA A 57 -10.19 -26.57 -3.75
C ALA A 57 -11.06 -27.70 -4.31
N VAL A 58 -11.66 -27.49 -5.49
CA VAL A 58 -12.47 -28.51 -6.18
C VAL A 58 -11.64 -29.75 -6.51
N ARG A 59 -10.40 -29.57 -6.96
CA ARG A 59 -9.49 -30.66 -7.34
C ARG A 59 -8.97 -31.47 -6.15
N ASP A 60 -8.66 -30.79 -5.03
CA ASP A 60 -7.91 -31.37 -3.91
C ASP A 60 -8.80 -31.72 -2.69
N TYR A 61 -10.11 -31.45 -2.77
CA TYR A 61 -11.04 -31.78 -1.69
C TYR A 61 -11.15 -33.30 -1.52
N LYS A 62 -11.14 -33.75 -0.28
CA LYS A 62 -11.37 -35.15 0.09
C LYS A 62 -12.49 -35.20 1.11
N ASP A 63 -13.45 -36.07 0.87
CA ASP A 63 -14.66 -36.19 1.69
C ASP A 63 -14.39 -36.80 3.09
N ASP A 64 -13.17 -37.29 3.31
CA ASP A 64 -12.70 -37.82 4.60
C ASP A 64 -12.48 -36.72 5.67
N LYS A 65 -12.47 -35.43 5.29
CA LYS A 65 -11.99 -34.33 6.15
C LYS A 65 -12.97 -33.76 7.18
N ARG A 66 -14.18 -34.31 7.37
CA ARG A 66 -15.22 -33.80 8.32
C ARG A 66 -15.61 -32.31 8.16
N ILE A 67 -15.16 -31.64 7.11
CA ILE A 67 -15.42 -30.22 6.87
C ILE A 67 -16.20 -30.11 5.56
N PRO A 68 -17.36 -29.43 5.53
CA PRO A 68 -18.12 -29.24 4.29
C PRO A 68 -17.29 -28.57 3.20
N PHE A 69 -17.52 -28.96 1.94
CA PHE A 69 -16.75 -28.44 0.80
C PHE A 69 -16.71 -26.91 0.75
N LYS A 70 -17.85 -26.25 0.99
CA LYS A 70 -17.96 -24.79 1.03
C LYS A 70 -16.93 -24.14 1.96
N VAL A 71 -16.72 -24.69 3.15
CA VAL A 71 -15.78 -24.16 4.15
C VAL A 71 -14.35 -24.38 3.68
N PHE A 72 -14.06 -25.56 3.12
CA PHE A 72 -12.74 -25.85 2.54
C PHE A 72 -12.40 -24.91 1.37
N ALA A 73 -13.35 -24.71 0.45
CA ALA A 73 -13.21 -23.80 -0.67
C ALA A 73 -12.94 -22.36 -0.19
N GLU A 74 -13.68 -21.89 0.82
CA GLU A 74 -13.48 -20.56 1.39
C GLU A 74 -12.05 -20.35 1.93
N ILE A 75 -11.50 -21.36 2.61
CA ILE A 75 -10.12 -21.33 3.12
C ILE A 75 -9.12 -21.27 1.97
N CYS A 76 -9.29 -22.12 0.95
CA CYS A 76 -8.38 -22.18 -0.21
C CYS A 76 -8.40 -20.90 -1.04
N ILE A 77 -9.59 -20.35 -1.33
CA ILE A 77 -9.76 -19.07 -2.02
C ILE A 77 -9.01 -17.96 -1.28
N THR A 78 -9.28 -17.83 0.03
CA THR A 78 -8.71 -16.78 0.86
C THR A 78 -7.18 -16.89 0.92
N ARG A 79 -6.65 -18.11 1.09
CA ARG A 79 -5.20 -18.36 1.13
C ARG A 79 -4.52 -18.04 -0.21
N GLN A 80 -5.15 -18.38 -1.34
CA GLN A 80 -4.59 -18.09 -2.66
C GLN A 80 -4.51 -16.58 -2.89
N ILE A 81 -5.58 -15.84 -2.59
CA ILE A 81 -5.59 -14.37 -2.68
C ILE A 81 -4.50 -13.75 -1.80
N ILE A 82 -4.40 -14.17 -0.53
CA ILE A 82 -3.36 -13.66 0.39
C ILE A 82 -1.96 -13.98 -0.13
N THR A 83 -1.75 -15.17 -0.67
CA THR A 83 -0.45 -15.58 -1.24
C THR A 83 -0.08 -14.71 -2.43
N ALA A 84 -1.02 -14.43 -3.32
CA ALA A 84 -0.82 -13.55 -4.47
C ALA A 84 -0.45 -12.13 -4.03
N VAL A 85 -1.24 -11.56 -3.12
CA VAL A 85 -0.97 -10.23 -2.54
C VAL A 85 0.41 -10.18 -1.88
N LYS A 86 0.75 -11.17 -1.05
CA LYS A 86 2.06 -11.26 -0.40
C LYS A 86 3.21 -11.43 -1.38
N THR A 87 2.99 -12.10 -2.50
CA THR A 87 4.02 -12.33 -3.51
C THR A 87 4.29 -11.06 -4.31
N ALA A 88 3.24 -10.36 -4.74
CA ALA A 88 3.37 -9.08 -5.44
C ALA A 88 3.94 -7.97 -4.55
N THR A 89 3.63 -8.00 -3.25
CA THR A 89 4.19 -7.05 -2.26
C THR A 89 5.53 -7.52 -1.67
N ARG A 90 6.09 -8.65 -2.14
CA ARG A 90 7.33 -9.20 -1.58
C ARG A 90 8.53 -8.37 -2.02
N GLN A 91 9.12 -7.74 -1.01
CA GLN A 91 10.32 -6.91 -0.91
C GLN A 91 11.63 -7.49 -1.51
N LYS A 92 11.63 -8.00 -2.76
CA LYS A 92 12.87 -8.19 -3.55
C LYS A 92 13.01 -7.16 -4.69
N HIS A 93 11.95 -6.38 -4.95
CA HIS A 93 11.89 -5.35 -5.98
C HIS A 93 11.41 -3.99 -5.46
N MET A 94 11.55 -3.70 -4.16
CA MET A 94 11.13 -2.39 -3.60
C MET A 94 11.76 -1.18 -4.31
N PRO A 95 13.03 -1.23 -4.81
CA PRO A 95 13.59 -0.13 -5.61
C PRO A 95 12.98 -0.01 -7.02
N LEU A 96 12.33 -1.06 -7.54
CA LEU A 96 11.82 -1.14 -8.92
C LEU A 96 10.31 -0.84 -9.03
N ASN A 97 9.56 -0.83 -7.92
CA ASN A 97 8.11 -0.55 -7.90
C ASN A 97 7.77 0.87 -7.45
N SER A 98 8.77 1.69 -7.14
CA SER A 98 8.64 3.13 -6.89
C SER A 98 8.85 3.95 -8.15
N TYR A 99 8.41 3.45 -9.32
CA TYR A 99 8.41 4.27 -10.53
C TYR A 99 7.36 5.36 -10.39
N VAL A 100 7.83 6.57 -10.14
CA VAL A 100 7.04 7.77 -10.33
C VAL A 100 7.16 8.10 -11.82
N SER A 101 6.02 8.14 -12.52
CA SER A 101 6.02 8.55 -13.93
C SER A 101 6.64 9.94 -14.04
N LEU A 102 7.72 10.08 -14.81
CA LEU A 102 8.34 11.37 -15.11
C LEU A 102 7.36 12.34 -15.81
N ASN A 103 6.26 11.83 -16.37
CA ASN A 103 5.21 12.63 -16.98
C ASN A 103 4.04 12.94 -16.02
N ARG A 104 4.08 12.51 -14.76
CA ARG A 104 3.01 12.84 -13.80
C ARG A 104 3.10 14.31 -13.43
N ARG A 105 1.96 15.00 -13.53
CA ARG A 105 1.74 16.39 -13.08
C ARG A 105 1.78 16.44 -11.55
N ILE A 106 2.48 17.42 -10.97
CA ILE A 106 2.74 17.48 -9.51
C ILE A 106 1.77 18.40 -8.77
N PHE A 107 1.20 19.41 -9.44
CA PHE A 107 0.46 20.49 -8.77
C PHE A 107 -0.94 20.67 -9.34
N ASP A 108 -1.95 19.97 -8.81
CA ASP A 108 -3.35 20.00 -9.29
C ASP A 108 -3.56 19.71 -10.80
N GLU A 109 -4.80 19.40 -11.18
CA GLU A 109 -5.15 19.00 -12.55
C GLU A 109 -4.88 20.11 -13.60
N ASP A 110 -4.72 21.36 -13.16
CA ASP A 110 -4.48 22.54 -13.98
C ASP A 110 -2.99 22.92 -14.16
N SER A 111 -2.03 22.22 -13.55
CA SER A 111 -0.60 22.48 -13.85
C SER A 111 -0.13 21.73 -15.10
N ASP A 112 0.52 22.46 -16.01
CA ASP A 112 1.16 21.89 -17.19
C ASP A 112 2.57 21.32 -16.93
N LYS A 113 3.06 21.39 -15.69
CA LYS A 113 4.43 20.98 -15.35
C LYS A 113 4.50 19.49 -15.00
N SER A 114 5.35 18.77 -15.74
CA SER A 114 5.62 17.35 -15.54
C SER A 114 6.82 17.11 -14.61
N LEU A 115 6.89 15.94 -13.96
CA LEU A 115 8.01 15.56 -13.07
C LEU A 115 9.39 15.65 -13.74
N ILE A 116 9.48 15.39 -15.04
CA ILE A 116 10.73 15.47 -15.81
C ILE A 116 11.29 16.89 -15.84
N GLU A 117 10.43 17.92 -15.80
CA GLU A 117 10.87 19.32 -15.77
C GLU A 117 11.46 19.73 -14.41
N LEU A 118 11.24 18.91 -13.37
CA LEU A 118 11.77 19.13 -12.03
C LEU A 118 12.98 18.26 -11.69
N VAL A 119 13.26 17.23 -12.51
CA VAL A 119 14.53 16.51 -12.42
C VAL A 119 15.58 17.40 -13.08
N GLN A 120 16.18 18.27 -12.27
CA GLN A 120 17.36 19.01 -12.69
C GLN A 120 18.47 17.99 -12.99
N GLU A 121 19.11 18.17 -14.14
CA GLU A 121 20.40 17.56 -14.42
C GLU A 121 21.32 17.90 -13.23
N GLU A 122 22.08 16.93 -12.72
CA GLU A 122 23.01 17.14 -11.60
C GLU A 122 24.11 18.08 -12.10
N SER A 123 23.80 19.38 -12.19
CA SER A 123 24.72 20.43 -12.54
C SER A 123 25.75 20.46 -11.41
N ILE A 124 27.01 20.34 -11.80
CA ILE A 124 28.18 20.44 -10.95
C ILE A 124 27.94 21.55 -9.91
N VAL A 125 27.62 21.13 -8.68
CA VAL A 125 27.20 22.06 -7.63
C VAL A 125 28.44 22.85 -7.21
N ASP A 126 28.39 24.17 -7.36
CA ASP A 126 29.47 25.06 -6.96
C ASP A 126 29.72 24.89 -5.44
N PRO A 127 30.96 24.70 -4.96
CA PRO A 127 31.27 24.63 -3.53
C PRO A 127 30.69 25.78 -2.70
N GLU A 128 30.50 26.96 -3.30
CA GLU A 128 29.85 28.12 -2.67
C GLU A 128 28.34 27.88 -2.44
N GLU A 129 27.65 27.27 -3.40
CA GLU A 129 26.22 26.91 -3.30
C GLU A 129 25.97 25.78 -2.29
N LEU A 130 26.92 24.83 -2.16
CA LEU A 130 26.90 23.83 -1.09
C LEU A 130 27.07 24.44 0.31
N PHE A 131 27.78 25.57 0.43
CA PHE A 131 27.98 26.27 1.69
C PHE A 131 26.74 27.08 2.07
N ILE A 132 26.15 27.79 1.11
CA ILE A 132 24.88 28.52 1.29
C ILE A 132 23.74 27.57 1.68
N ASN A 133 23.61 26.42 0.99
CA ASN A 133 22.62 25.40 1.34
C ASN A 133 22.76 24.89 2.78
N LYS A 134 23.99 24.72 3.29
CA LYS A 134 24.21 24.28 4.69
C LYS A 134 23.72 25.30 5.71
N GLU A 135 23.83 26.60 5.43
CA GLU A 135 23.28 27.64 6.30
C GLU A 135 21.75 27.62 6.27
N GLU A 136 21.16 27.46 5.09
CA GLU A 136 19.70 27.39 4.90
C GLU A 136 19.09 26.16 5.60
N TYR A 137 19.74 24.99 5.53
CA TYR A 137 19.34 23.81 6.29
C TYR A 137 19.37 24.05 7.81
N THR A 138 20.36 24.79 8.30
CA THR A 138 20.49 25.09 9.73
C THR A 138 19.40 26.05 10.20
N VAL A 139 19.02 27.02 9.36
CA VAL A 139 17.89 27.93 9.61
C VAL A 139 16.57 27.17 9.64
N ILE A 140 16.33 26.30 8.65
CA ILE A 140 15.12 25.47 8.58
C ILE A 140 15.06 24.53 9.79
N GLU A 141 16.16 23.87 10.15
CA GLU A 141 16.22 22.98 11.31
C GLU A 141 15.92 23.73 12.61
N SER A 142 16.51 24.92 12.80
CA SER A 142 16.26 25.77 13.97
C SER A 142 14.80 26.22 14.04
N MET A 143 14.23 26.66 12.92
CA MET A 143 12.83 27.08 12.82
C MET A 143 11.88 25.92 13.13
N VAL A 144 12.12 24.73 12.56
CA VAL A 144 11.32 23.54 12.81
C VAL A 144 11.41 23.12 14.29
N ILE A 145 12.58 23.29 14.91
CA ILE A 145 12.78 23.03 16.33
C ILE A 145 11.98 24.02 17.19
N GLU A 146 11.90 25.30 16.83
CA GLU A 146 11.14 26.31 17.59
C GLU A 146 9.62 26.20 17.43
N LEU A 147 9.13 25.85 16.23
CA LEU A 147 7.70 25.76 15.91
C LEU A 147 7.03 24.54 16.54
N LEU A 148 7.76 23.44 16.67
CA LEU A 148 7.22 22.15 17.07
C LEU A 148 7.35 21.93 18.58
N SER A 149 6.30 21.39 19.19
CA SER A 149 6.36 20.94 20.58
C SER A 149 7.38 19.79 20.73
N PRO A 150 7.92 19.54 21.93
CA PRO A 150 8.85 18.44 22.17
C PRO A 150 8.33 17.09 21.66
N PHE A 151 7.03 16.85 21.81
CA PHE A 151 6.38 15.62 21.33
C PHE A 151 6.27 15.57 19.79
N GLU A 152 5.94 16.69 19.15
CA GLU A 152 5.88 16.76 17.68
C GLU A 152 7.27 16.57 17.04
N ARG A 153 8.32 17.12 17.66
CA ARG A 153 9.71 16.92 17.22
C ARG A 153 10.13 15.45 17.28
N GLU A 154 9.76 14.76 18.37
CA GLU A 154 10.09 13.35 18.54
C GLU A 154 9.34 12.47 17.54
N VAL A 155 8.07 12.79 17.28
CA VAL A 155 7.27 12.14 16.23
C VAL A 155 7.86 12.40 14.84
N LEU A 156 8.26 13.65 14.54
CA LEU A 156 8.90 14.02 13.27
C LEU A 156 10.17 13.22 13.03
N LYS A 157 11.08 13.19 14.01
CA LYS A 157 12.38 12.51 13.89
C LYS A 157 12.21 11.03 13.54
N LYS A 158 11.25 10.36 14.17
CA LYS A 158 10.95 8.94 13.88
C LYS A 158 10.25 8.77 12.52
N TYR A 159 9.40 9.71 12.13
CA TYR A 159 8.73 9.70 10.84
C TYR A 159 9.69 9.92 9.67
N LEU A 160 10.66 10.83 9.80
CA LEU A 160 11.71 11.09 8.79
C LEU A 160 12.63 9.88 8.56
N VAL A 161 12.83 9.04 9.57
CA VAL A 161 13.56 7.76 9.46
C VAL A 161 12.72 6.69 8.75
N GLY A 162 11.46 6.98 8.39
CA GLY A 162 10.58 6.07 7.66
C GLY A 162 9.79 5.10 8.54
N ILE A 163 9.73 5.34 9.86
CA ILE A 163 8.95 4.49 10.78
C ILE A 163 7.47 4.83 10.64
N ASN A 164 6.61 3.80 10.53
CA ASN A 164 5.17 4.02 10.43
C ASN A 164 4.60 4.56 11.76
N TYR A 165 3.52 5.34 11.68
CA TYR A 165 2.91 5.99 12.84
C TYR A 165 2.39 5.01 13.91
N HIS A 166 2.04 3.78 13.53
CA HIS A 166 1.66 2.73 14.47
C HIS A 166 2.85 2.25 15.33
N ASP A 167 4.03 2.12 14.74
CA ASP A 167 5.25 1.70 15.43
C ASP A 167 5.90 2.87 16.17
N ILE A 168 5.73 4.11 15.69
CA ILE A 168 6.03 5.32 16.46
C ILE A 168 5.20 5.34 17.76
N ALA A 169 3.89 5.05 17.67
CA ALA A 169 3.01 5.00 18.83
C ALA A 169 3.47 3.95 19.87
N LYS A 170 3.90 2.78 19.41
CA LYS A 170 4.48 1.74 20.28
C LYS A 170 5.79 2.20 20.93
N GLN A 171 6.71 2.79 20.15
CA GLN A 171 8.01 3.24 20.64
C GLN A 171 7.89 4.38 21.65
N LEU A 172 6.93 5.28 21.45
CA LEU A 172 6.68 6.41 22.36
C LEU A 172 5.76 6.04 23.54
N ASN A 173 5.27 4.81 23.59
CA ASN A 173 4.26 4.35 24.54
C ASN A 173 3.05 5.32 24.61
N LYS A 174 2.58 5.76 23.44
CA LYS A 174 1.45 6.68 23.29
C LYS A 174 0.34 6.05 22.44
N PRO A 175 -0.92 6.51 22.60
CA PRO A 175 -2.00 6.09 21.72
C PRO A 175 -1.70 6.47 20.25
N VAL A 176 -2.09 5.60 19.32
CA VAL A 176 -1.98 5.85 17.87
C VAL A 176 -2.63 7.19 17.49
N LYS A 177 -3.79 7.51 18.09
CA LYS A 177 -4.49 8.79 17.89
C LYS A 177 -3.63 10.00 18.30
N SER A 178 -2.80 9.88 19.33
CA SER A 178 -1.94 10.98 19.77
C SER A 178 -0.81 11.25 18.79
N VAL A 179 -0.25 10.20 18.18
CA VAL A 179 0.78 10.32 17.13
C VAL A 179 0.19 10.88 15.84
N ASP A 180 -0.99 10.40 15.43
CA ASP A 180 -1.72 10.93 14.27
C ASP A 180 -2.04 12.42 14.44
N ASN A 181 -2.61 12.79 15.60
CA ASN A 181 -2.85 14.19 15.93
C ASN A 181 -1.57 15.05 15.94
N ALA A 182 -0.43 14.48 16.35
CA ALA A 182 0.85 15.17 16.30
C ALA A 182 1.34 15.37 14.86
N LEU A 183 1.21 14.36 13.99
CA LEU A 183 1.54 14.45 12.57
C LEU A 183 0.68 15.49 11.83
N GLN A 184 -0.62 15.52 12.12
CA GLN A 184 -1.54 16.51 11.54
C GLN A 184 -1.18 17.94 11.97
N ARG A 185 -0.92 18.17 13.26
CA ARG A 185 -0.50 19.48 13.76
C ARG A 185 0.85 19.89 13.19
N LEU A 186 1.78 18.96 13.09
CA LEU A 186 3.10 19.18 12.51
C LEU A 186 2.99 19.62 11.05
N LYS A 187 2.22 18.89 10.23
CA LYS A 187 2.01 19.22 8.83
C LYS A 187 1.42 20.63 8.67
N LYS A 188 0.38 20.95 9.47
CA LYS A 188 -0.26 22.28 9.44
C LYS A 188 0.68 23.41 9.87
N LYS A 189 1.54 23.19 10.88
CA LYS A 189 2.53 24.19 11.32
C LYS A 189 3.59 24.45 10.26
N ILE A 190 4.14 23.38 9.67
CA ILE A 190 5.16 23.48 8.61
C ILE A 190 4.58 24.14 7.36
N GLU A 191 3.37 23.75 6.93
CA GLU A 191 2.70 24.37 5.76
C GLU A 191 2.49 25.87 5.95
N LYS A 192 2.08 26.30 7.16
CA LYS A 192 1.90 27.72 7.48
C LYS A 192 3.22 28.50 7.40
N SER A 193 4.29 27.97 7.98
CA SER A 193 5.60 28.64 7.97
C SER A 193 6.22 28.70 6.58
N VAL A 194 6.06 27.66 5.76
CA VAL A 194 6.51 27.67 4.36
C VAL A 194 5.72 28.69 3.53
N GLN A 195 4.42 28.89 3.82
CA GLN A 195 3.63 29.95 3.18
C GLN A 195 4.06 31.35 3.61
N GLU A 196 4.47 31.53 4.87
CA GLU A 196 4.97 32.81 5.39
C GLU A 196 6.31 33.18 4.76
N ILE A 197 7.27 32.24 4.66
CA ILE A 197 8.56 32.48 3.99
C ILE A 197 8.37 32.85 2.52
N LYS A 198 7.51 32.12 1.80
CA LYS A 198 7.21 32.42 0.39
C LYS A 198 6.51 33.77 0.18
N ALA A 199 5.88 34.33 1.20
CA ALA A 199 5.27 35.65 1.13
C ALA A 199 6.29 36.77 1.38
N GLU A 200 7.37 36.50 2.13
CA GLU A 200 8.47 37.43 2.39
C GLU A 200 9.46 37.51 1.20
N ASP A 201 9.59 36.46 0.39
CA ASP A 201 10.43 36.45 -0.83
C ASP A 201 9.79 37.15 -2.05
N ILE A 202 8.57 37.71 -1.92
CA ILE A 202 7.82 38.35 -3.02
C ILE A 202 7.78 39.89 -2.89
N ASP A 203 8.32 40.47 -1.80
CA ASP A 203 8.57 41.92 -1.65
C ASP A 203 10.06 42.26 -1.89
#